data_AF-A0A1M7RSA0-F1
#
_entry.id   AF-A0A1M7RSA0-F1
#
_cell.length_a   1.000
_cell.length_b   1.000
_cell.length_c   1.000
_cell.angle_alpha   90.00
_cell.angle_beta   90.00
_cell.angle_gamma   90.00
#
_symmetry.space_group_name_H-M   'P 1'
#
loop_
_entity.id
_entity.type
_entity.pdbx_description
1 polymer ?
#
loop_
_entity_poly.entity_id
_entity_poly.type
_entity_poly.pdbx_seq_one_letter_code
_entity_poly.pdbx_strand_id
1 'polypeptide(L)'
;MSIEHAILGILSWQPSTGYELKKIFEESSFMYWSGNNNQIYKALIKMQDEALLTSEVIHQESSPSKKIYTITDEGLKKLKAWVLCSPEAPEFKKNFLVQFAWSDILNYQEINECLSRYENELKLHLALQQEKARRSLHSPNRTSRESLIWEMISENIISTYSHELNWVQETCRKLHEHQLIEEKEKMNYQIREIENKKYIELISIVNRLNTENDTLDLISLCWEHELNRLMLHYTTLSENFFDLKTGVAGGIIQKFSNYGIKIALIVPQETMQKGRFREMAAETNKGNHFRMYESKEEAETWLLE
;
A
#
# COMPACT_ATOMS: atom_id res chain seq x y z
N MET A 1 5.72 -15.93 27.02
CA MET A 1 5.26 -17.35 27.07
C MET A 1 6.45 -18.30 27.17
N SER A 2 6.45 -19.25 28.12
CA SER A 2 7.42 -20.37 28.15
C SER A 2 6.94 -21.51 27.23
N ILE A 3 7.87 -22.09 26.46
CA ILE A 3 7.61 -23.25 25.58
C ILE A 3 7.07 -24.47 26.36
N GLU A 4 7.38 -24.55 27.66
CA GLU A 4 6.93 -25.63 28.55
C GLU A 4 5.39 -25.75 28.59
N HIS A 5 4.67 -24.62 28.67
CA HIS A 5 3.21 -24.63 28.73
C HIS A 5 2.58 -25.11 27.43
N ALA A 6 3.17 -24.74 26.29
CA ALA A 6 2.71 -25.19 24.99
C ALA A 6 2.94 -26.70 24.80
N ILE A 7 4.09 -27.21 25.27
CA ILE A 7 4.38 -28.66 25.31
C ILE A 7 3.37 -29.39 26.20
N LEU A 8 3.11 -28.90 27.42
CA LEU A 8 2.11 -29.50 28.31
C LEU A 8 0.71 -29.50 27.68
N GLY A 9 0.33 -28.41 27.00
CA GLY A 9 -0.93 -28.32 26.26
C GLY A 9 -1.09 -29.44 25.24
N ILE A 10 -0.08 -29.65 24.38
CA ILE A 10 -0.09 -30.71 23.37
C ILE A 10 -0.09 -32.10 24.03
N LEU A 11 0.77 -32.32 25.03
CA LEU A 11 0.87 -33.62 25.70
C LEU A 11 -0.36 -33.97 26.55
N SER A 12 -1.16 -32.97 26.96
CA SER A 12 -2.48 -33.19 27.56
C SER A 12 -3.53 -33.69 26.57
N TRP A 13 -3.29 -33.48 25.27
CA TRP A 13 -4.12 -34.00 24.21
C TRP A 13 -3.65 -35.39 23.76
N GLN A 14 -2.36 -35.55 23.48
CA GLN A 14 -1.79 -36.83 23.04
C GLN A 14 -0.31 -36.98 23.43
N PRO A 15 0.15 -38.20 23.80
CA PRO A 15 1.58 -38.50 23.86
C PRO A 15 2.27 -38.19 22.53
N SER A 16 3.48 -37.65 22.56
CA SER A 16 4.17 -37.23 21.34
C SER A 16 5.68 -37.35 21.47
N THR A 17 6.33 -37.59 20.34
CA THR A 17 7.78 -37.47 20.22
C THR A 17 8.20 -36.00 20.13
N GLY A 18 9.47 -35.71 20.43
CA GLY A 18 10.02 -34.36 20.24
C GLY A 18 9.92 -33.86 18.80
N TYR A 19 9.95 -34.77 17.82
CA TYR A 19 9.78 -34.44 16.41
C TYR A 19 8.33 -34.06 16.06
N GLU A 20 7.34 -34.78 16.58
CA GLU A 20 5.93 -34.44 16.38
C GLU A 20 5.57 -33.11 17.04
N LEU A 21 6.06 -32.87 18.27
CA LEU A 21 5.91 -31.57 18.94
C LEU A 21 6.46 -30.43 18.09
N LYS A 22 7.66 -30.62 17.52
CA LYS A 22 8.26 -29.66 16.59
C LYS A 22 7.35 -29.38 15.39
N LYS A 23 6.85 -30.44 14.73
CA LYS A 23 5.96 -30.31 13.57
C LYS A 23 4.68 -29.55 13.92
N ILE A 24 4.09 -29.83 15.09
CA ILE A 24 2.90 -29.12 15.58
C ILE A 24 3.21 -27.63 15.80
N PHE A 25 4.37 -27.28 16.37
CA PHE A 25 4.77 -25.89 16.53
C PHE A 25 5.01 -25.16 15.22
N GLU A 26 5.67 -25.81 14.24
CA GLU A 26 5.90 -25.23 12.90
C GLU A 26 4.59 -24.98 12.14
N GLU A 27 3.60 -25.86 12.32
CA GLU A 27 2.30 -25.75 11.66
C GLU A 27 1.31 -24.85 12.42
N SER A 28 1.52 -24.60 13.71
CA SER A 28 0.68 -23.71 14.53
C SER A 28 0.89 -22.24 14.19
N SER A 29 -0.17 -21.45 14.36
CA SER A 29 -0.15 -19.99 14.11
C SER A 29 -0.11 -19.15 15.39
N PHE A 30 -0.26 -19.76 16.57
CA PHE A 30 -0.31 -19.06 17.85
C PHE A 30 0.62 -19.68 18.92
N MET A 31 1.00 -20.95 18.79
CA MET A 31 2.02 -21.57 19.65
C MET A 31 3.42 -21.20 19.14
N TYR A 32 3.72 -19.89 19.11
CA TYR A 32 4.94 -19.37 18.50
C TYR A 32 6.19 -19.91 19.18
N TRP A 33 7.13 -20.35 18.35
CA TRP A 33 8.43 -20.83 18.74
C TRP A 33 9.50 -20.28 17.79
N SER A 34 10.63 -19.86 18.36
CA SER A 34 11.71 -19.14 17.67
C SER A 34 12.50 -19.96 16.62
N GLY A 35 12.09 -21.19 16.30
CA GLY A 35 12.77 -22.02 15.30
C GLY A 35 14.00 -22.80 15.79
N ASN A 36 14.49 -22.56 17.01
CA ASN A 36 15.70 -23.21 17.51
C ASN A 36 15.41 -24.62 18.05
N ASN A 37 15.58 -25.65 17.20
CA ASN A 37 15.34 -27.08 17.48
C ASN A 37 15.82 -27.52 18.88
N ASN A 38 16.95 -27.00 19.34
CA ASN A 38 17.55 -27.40 20.62
C ASN A 38 16.71 -26.97 21.83
N GLN A 39 15.84 -25.96 21.71
CA GLN A 39 15.02 -25.49 22.82
C GLN A 39 13.93 -26.48 23.21
N ILE A 40 13.29 -27.15 22.24
CA ILE A 40 12.25 -28.15 22.53
C ILE A 40 12.88 -29.31 23.31
N TYR A 41 13.98 -29.88 22.82
CA TYR A 41 14.64 -31.00 23.47
C TYR A 41 15.20 -30.62 24.85
N LYS A 42 15.77 -29.42 25.01
CA LYS A 42 16.20 -28.92 26.33
C LYS A 42 15.03 -28.78 27.31
N ALA A 43 13.89 -28.25 26.83
CA ALA A 43 12.69 -28.15 27.65
C ALA A 43 12.16 -29.54 28.05
N LEU A 44 12.13 -30.50 27.14
CA LEU A 44 11.69 -31.86 27.43
C LEU A 44 12.56 -32.55 28.50
N ILE A 45 13.88 -32.39 28.46
CA ILE A 45 14.80 -32.90 29.48
C ILE A 45 14.48 -32.25 30.83
N LYS A 46 14.43 -30.91 30.87
CA LYS A 46 14.13 -30.16 32.09
C LYS A 46 12.77 -30.55 32.70
N MET A 47 11.73 -30.66 31.88
CA MET A 47 10.38 -31.02 32.32
C MET A 47 10.30 -32.47 32.82
N GLN A 48 11.13 -33.36 32.29
CA GLN A 48 11.27 -34.72 32.80
C GLN A 48 11.97 -34.74 34.16
N ASP A 49 13.03 -33.94 34.33
CA ASP A 49 13.72 -33.78 35.63
C ASP A 49 12.80 -33.17 36.71
N GLU A 50 11.88 -32.28 36.30
CA GLU A 50 10.82 -31.71 37.15
C GLU A 50 9.63 -32.66 37.39
N ALA A 51 9.68 -33.91 36.91
CA ALA A 51 8.60 -34.90 37.00
C ALA A 51 7.26 -34.46 36.38
N LEU A 52 7.29 -33.51 35.44
CA LEU A 52 6.11 -33.03 34.72
C LEU A 52 5.74 -33.94 33.55
N LEU A 53 6.72 -34.70 33.04
CA LEU A 53 6.59 -35.63 31.93
C LEU A 53 7.23 -36.98 32.28
N THR A 54 6.68 -38.05 31.73
CA THR A 54 7.38 -39.34 31.60
C THR A 54 7.82 -39.55 30.17
N SER A 55 8.78 -40.46 29.96
CA SER A 55 9.21 -40.83 28.62
C SER A 55 9.41 -42.33 28.47
N GLU A 56 8.98 -42.88 27.34
CA GLU A 56 9.21 -44.26 26.95
C GLU A 56 10.04 -44.30 25.67
N VAL A 57 11.04 -45.19 25.62
CA VAL A 57 11.84 -45.42 24.41
C VAL A 57 11.30 -46.66 23.70
N ILE A 58 10.72 -46.46 22.52
CA ILE A 58 10.22 -47.52 21.66
C ILE A 58 11.31 -47.86 20.65
N HIS A 59 11.87 -49.06 20.76
CA HIS A 59 12.80 -49.62 19.78
C HIS A 59 12.03 -50.13 18.56
N GLN A 60 12.49 -49.77 17.36
CA GLN A 60 11.88 -50.16 16.09
C GLN A 60 12.88 -51.02 15.32
N GLU A 61 12.43 -52.12 14.70
CA GLU A 61 13.34 -53.07 14.01
C GLU A 61 14.01 -52.47 12.77
N SER A 62 13.33 -51.57 12.07
CA SER A 62 13.76 -50.99 10.78
C SER A 62 13.87 -49.46 10.79
N SER A 63 13.83 -48.82 11.96
CA SER A 63 13.86 -47.35 12.11
C SER A 63 14.52 -46.92 13.42
N PRO A 64 14.99 -45.67 13.54
CA PRO A 64 15.58 -45.16 14.78
C PRO A 64 14.60 -45.28 15.95
N SER A 65 15.14 -45.56 17.14
CA SER A 65 14.33 -45.61 18.36
C SER A 65 13.62 -44.27 18.60
N LYS A 66 12.34 -44.31 18.98
CA LYS A 66 11.53 -43.11 19.23
C LYS A 66 11.32 -42.94 20.73
N LYS A 67 11.58 -41.73 21.22
CA LYS A 67 11.28 -41.35 22.61
C LYS A 67 9.94 -40.62 22.63
N ILE A 68 8.91 -41.27 23.18
CA ILE A 68 7.56 -40.72 23.36
C ILE A 68 7.48 -40.09 24.73
N TYR A 69 6.95 -38.87 24.80
CA TYR A 69 6.72 -38.15 26.04
C TYR A 69 5.23 -38.16 26.37
N THR A 70 4.92 -38.34 27.65
CA THR A 70 3.55 -38.35 28.18
C THR A 70 3.47 -37.43 29.39
N ILE A 71 2.41 -36.62 29.48
CA ILE A 71 2.20 -35.71 30.62
C ILE A 71 1.91 -36.51 31.91
N THR A 72 2.42 -36.04 33.04
CA THR A 72 2.09 -36.58 34.38
C THR A 72 0.95 -35.81 35.04
N ASP A 73 0.44 -36.30 36.17
CA ASP A 73 -0.52 -35.56 37.00
C ASP A 73 0.03 -34.20 37.48
N GLU A 74 1.32 -34.13 37.83
CA GLU A 74 1.99 -32.88 38.20
C GLU A 74 2.12 -31.94 36.99
N GLY A 75 2.42 -32.49 35.80
CA GLY A 75 2.38 -31.74 34.54
C GLY A 75 0.99 -31.14 34.27
N LEU A 76 -0.07 -31.92 34.49
CA LEU A 76 -1.45 -31.47 34.30
C LEU A 76 -1.84 -30.38 35.34
N LYS A 77 -1.40 -30.52 36.59
CA LYS A 77 -1.59 -29.48 37.62
C LYS A 77 -0.88 -28.17 37.23
N LYS A 78 0.37 -28.24 36.74
CA LYS A 78 1.12 -27.07 36.25
C LYS A 78 0.41 -26.41 35.07
N LEU A 79 -0.07 -27.20 34.11
CA LEU A 79 -0.86 -26.70 32.98
C LEU A 79 -2.14 -25.99 33.46
N LYS A 80 -2.90 -26.60 34.37
CA LYS A 80 -4.12 -26.02 34.93
C LYS A 80 -3.85 -24.70 35.66
N ALA A 81 -2.79 -24.66 36.45
CA ALA A 81 -2.37 -23.44 37.15
C ALA A 81 -2.07 -22.31 36.16
N TRP A 82 -1.36 -22.61 35.08
CA TRP A 82 -1.04 -21.63 34.05
C TRP A 82 -2.28 -21.12 33.29
N VAL A 83 -3.22 -22.00 32.92
CA VAL A 83 -4.48 -21.60 32.25
C VAL A 83 -5.33 -20.66 33.13
N LEU A 84 -5.17 -20.73 34.45
CA LEU A 84 -5.86 -19.85 35.40
C LEU A 84 -5.11 -18.54 35.70
N CYS A 85 -3.88 -18.36 35.20
CA CYS A 85 -3.14 -17.13 35.38
C CYS A 85 -3.81 -15.97 34.63
N SER A 86 -3.67 -14.76 35.17
CA SER A 86 -4.10 -13.54 34.48
C SER A 86 -3.37 -13.40 33.14
N PRO A 87 -4.10 -13.15 32.03
CA PRO A 87 -3.47 -12.95 30.74
C PRO A 87 -2.70 -11.62 30.69
N GLU A 88 -1.62 -11.61 29.93
CA GLU A 88 -0.87 -10.39 29.59
C GLU A 88 -1.48 -9.71 28.36
N ALA A 89 -1.26 -8.40 28.21
CA ALA A 89 -1.61 -7.71 26.98
C ALA A 89 -0.79 -8.28 25.81
N PRO A 90 -1.40 -8.45 24.61
CA PRO A 90 -0.68 -8.95 23.46
C PRO A 90 0.44 -7.99 23.02
N GLU A 91 1.61 -8.54 22.70
CA GLU A 91 2.73 -7.80 22.11
C GLU A 91 2.62 -7.79 20.58
N PHE A 92 2.66 -6.60 19.96
CA PHE A 92 2.60 -6.44 18.51
C PHE A 92 3.92 -5.92 17.95
N LYS A 93 4.52 -6.68 17.03
CA LYS A 93 5.72 -6.26 16.27
C LYS A 93 5.31 -5.84 14.85
N LYS A 94 5.04 -4.55 14.67
CA LYS A 94 4.56 -3.97 13.41
C LYS A 94 5.69 -3.31 12.63
N ASN A 95 6.65 -4.11 12.14
CA ASN A 95 7.83 -3.59 11.43
C ASN A 95 7.47 -2.71 10.23
N PHE A 96 6.41 -3.06 9.49
CA PHE A 96 5.95 -2.27 8.36
C PHE A 96 5.52 -0.86 8.77
N LEU A 97 4.85 -0.69 9.91
CA LEU A 97 4.45 0.65 10.39
C LEU A 97 5.66 1.53 10.71
N VAL A 98 6.76 0.93 11.16
CA VAL A 98 8.02 1.65 11.35
C VAL A 98 8.61 2.08 10.00
N GLN A 99 8.59 1.21 8.99
CA GLN A 99 9.02 1.58 7.63
C GLN A 99 8.15 2.70 7.04
N PHE A 100 6.83 2.56 7.20
CA PHE A 100 5.84 3.52 6.72
C PHE A 100 5.98 4.89 7.40
N ALA A 101 6.30 4.94 8.69
CA ALA A 101 6.54 6.19 9.41
C ALA A 101 7.71 7.02 8.82
N TRP A 102 8.64 6.38 8.11
CA TRP A 102 9.80 7.03 7.49
C TRP A 102 9.71 7.08 5.96
N SER A 103 8.52 6.93 5.38
CA SER A 103 8.35 6.87 3.93
C SER A 103 8.44 8.22 3.22
N ASP A 104 8.54 9.34 3.94
CA ASP A 104 8.64 10.70 3.37
C ASP A 104 9.91 10.91 2.52
N ILE A 105 10.91 10.04 2.67
CA ILE A 105 12.10 10.00 1.82
C ILE A 105 11.82 9.45 0.41
N LEU A 106 10.64 8.87 0.18
CA LEU A 106 10.24 8.20 -1.05
C LEU A 106 9.25 9.06 -1.83
N ASN A 107 9.23 8.89 -3.16
CA ASN A 107 8.19 9.47 -4.00
C ASN A 107 6.89 8.65 -3.94
N TYR A 108 5.79 9.22 -4.45
CA TYR A 108 4.46 8.59 -4.44
C TYR A 108 4.43 7.18 -5.06
N GLN A 109 5.15 6.95 -6.16
CA GLN A 109 5.22 5.65 -6.81
C GLN A 109 5.92 4.62 -5.91
N GLU A 110 7.06 4.99 -5.31
CA GLU A 110 7.81 4.13 -4.39
C GLU A 110 7.01 3.77 -3.13
N ILE A 111 6.24 4.72 -2.59
CA ILE A 111 5.33 4.47 -1.46
C ILE A 111 4.25 3.46 -1.85
N ASN A 112 3.62 3.62 -3.02
CA ASN A 112 2.61 2.70 -3.52
C ASN A 112 3.15 1.29 -3.78
N GLU A 113 4.38 1.18 -4.29
CA GLU A 113 5.05 -0.12 -4.47
C GLU A 113 5.34 -0.80 -3.12
N CYS A 114 5.71 -0.02 -2.09
CA CYS A 114 5.89 -0.55 -0.73
C CYS A 114 4.57 -1.06 -0.13
N LEU A 115 3.49 -0.28 -0.23
CA LEU A 115 2.16 -0.66 0.24
C LEU A 115 1.62 -1.88 -0.51
N SER A 116 1.81 -1.93 -1.83
CA SER A 116 1.38 -3.07 -2.66
C SER A 116 2.11 -4.36 -2.30
N ARG A 117 3.43 -4.29 -2.04
CA ARG A 117 4.19 -5.45 -1.54
C ARG A 117 3.66 -5.92 -0.19
N TYR A 118 3.40 -5.00 0.73
CA TYR A 118 2.85 -5.34 2.04
C TYR A 118 1.45 -5.94 1.93
N GLU A 119 0.57 -5.38 1.09
CA GLU A 119 -0.76 -5.92 0.83
C GLU A 119 -0.70 -7.37 0.31
N ASN A 120 0.23 -7.67 -0.60
CA ASN A 120 0.42 -9.02 -1.14
C ASN A 120 0.88 -10.02 -0.08
N GLU A 121 1.81 -9.63 0.79
CA GLU A 121 2.23 -10.47 1.93
C GLU A 121 1.06 -10.73 2.89
N LEU A 122 0.24 -9.71 3.19
CA LEU A 122 -0.95 -9.88 4.02
C LEU A 122 -1.98 -10.81 3.39
N LYS A 123 -2.22 -10.71 2.07
CA LYS A 123 -3.11 -11.62 1.34
C LYS A 123 -2.62 -13.06 1.40
N LEU A 124 -1.31 -13.27 1.18
CA LEU A 124 -0.69 -14.59 1.26
C LEU A 124 -0.85 -15.20 2.66
N HIS A 125 -0.54 -14.42 3.71
CA HIS A 125 -0.70 -14.88 5.07
C HIS A 125 -2.17 -15.15 5.43
N LEU A 126 -3.09 -14.28 5.04
CA LEU A 126 -4.53 -14.47 5.27
C LEU A 126 -5.02 -15.78 4.64
N ALA A 127 -4.67 -16.04 3.37
CA ALA A 127 -5.04 -17.26 2.66
C ALA A 127 -4.45 -18.51 3.34
N LEU A 128 -3.19 -18.44 3.78
CA LEU A 128 -2.56 -19.53 4.53
C LEU A 128 -3.30 -19.83 5.84
N GLN A 129 -3.69 -18.79 6.59
CA GLN A 129 -4.42 -18.97 7.85
C GLN A 129 -5.83 -19.54 7.64
N GLN A 130 -6.54 -19.08 6.60
CA GLN A 130 -7.83 -19.63 6.21
C GLN A 130 -7.72 -21.11 5.84
N GLU A 131 -6.69 -21.51 5.08
CA GLU A 131 -6.49 -22.91 4.72
C GLU A 131 -6.12 -23.77 5.94
N LYS A 132 -5.33 -23.25 6.88
CA LYS A 132 -5.04 -23.93 8.16
C LYS A 132 -6.31 -24.15 8.98
N ALA A 133 -7.15 -23.11 9.11
CA ALA A 133 -8.42 -23.19 9.81
C ALA A 133 -9.37 -24.19 9.13
N ARG A 134 -9.46 -24.17 7.79
CA ARG A 134 -10.29 -25.12 7.01
C ARG A 134 -9.86 -26.57 7.22
N ARG A 135 -8.56 -26.84 7.35
CA ARG A 135 -8.02 -28.19 7.60
C ARG A 135 -8.18 -28.65 9.05
N SER A 136 -8.53 -27.75 9.98
CA SER A 136 -8.58 -28.03 11.42
C SER A 136 -7.31 -28.73 11.93
N LEU A 137 -6.14 -28.27 11.46
CA LEU A 137 -4.84 -28.86 11.79
C LEU A 137 -4.59 -28.80 13.30
N HIS A 138 -4.25 -29.95 13.89
CA HIS A 138 -3.85 -30.11 15.30
C HIS A 138 -4.88 -29.66 16.34
N SER A 139 -6.17 -29.70 15.98
CA SER A 139 -7.28 -29.42 16.91
C SER A 139 -7.67 -30.67 17.71
N PRO A 140 -7.60 -30.66 19.06
CA PRO A 140 -7.90 -31.82 19.89
C PRO A 140 -9.33 -32.34 19.79
N ASN A 141 -10.31 -31.45 19.61
CA ASN A 141 -11.72 -31.77 19.40
C ASN A 141 -12.30 -32.81 20.40
N ARG A 142 -11.85 -32.81 21.66
CA ARG A 142 -12.29 -33.77 22.68
C ARG A 142 -13.71 -33.50 23.17
N THR A 143 -14.14 -32.24 23.10
CA THR A 143 -15.48 -31.77 23.50
C THR A 143 -15.97 -30.69 22.52
N SER A 144 -17.29 -30.52 22.39
CA SER A 144 -17.87 -29.45 21.56
C SER A 144 -17.37 -28.06 21.97
N ARG A 145 -17.20 -27.83 23.28
CA ARG A 145 -16.63 -26.59 23.82
C ARG A 145 -15.21 -26.37 23.33
N GLU A 146 -14.38 -27.41 23.35
CA GLU A 146 -13.01 -27.31 22.86
C GLU A 146 -12.98 -27.01 21.36
N SER A 147 -13.77 -27.71 20.55
CA SER A 147 -13.86 -27.42 19.12
C SER A 147 -14.21 -25.95 18.84
N LEU A 148 -15.21 -25.41 19.54
CA LEU A 148 -15.59 -24.01 19.43
C LEU A 148 -14.46 -23.05 19.84
N ILE A 149 -13.73 -23.35 20.92
CA ILE A 149 -12.58 -22.53 21.35
C ILE A 149 -11.50 -22.48 20.25
N TRP A 150 -11.19 -23.61 19.62
CA TRP A 150 -10.19 -23.68 18.55
C TRP A 150 -10.64 -22.96 17.27
N GLU A 151 -11.93 -22.98 16.97
CA GLU A 151 -12.54 -22.14 15.92
C GLU A 151 -12.36 -20.64 16.23
N MET A 152 -12.72 -20.21 17.44
CA MET A 152 -12.57 -18.81 17.88
C MET A 152 -11.10 -18.33 17.88
N ILE A 153 -10.14 -19.21 18.21
CA ILE A 153 -8.70 -18.91 18.08
C ILE A 153 -8.35 -18.65 16.60
N SER A 154 -8.84 -19.50 15.70
CA SER A 154 -8.61 -19.34 14.26
C SER A 154 -9.23 -18.05 13.73
N GLU A 155 -10.46 -17.74 14.14
CA GLU A 155 -11.15 -16.48 13.81
C GLU A 155 -10.37 -15.25 14.28
N ASN A 156 -9.81 -15.29 15.50
CA ASN A 156 -8.97 -14.20 16.02
C ASN A 156 -7.72 -13.95 15.15
N ILE A 157 -7.05 -15.02 14.73
CA ILE A 157 -5.85 -14.91 13.89
C ILE A 157 -6.24 -14.38 12.49
N ILE A 158 -7.28 -14.95 11.87
CA ILE A 158 -7.75 -14.54 10.54
C ILE A 158 -8.20 -13.07 10.55
N SER A 159 -8.97 -12.67 11.56
CA SER A 159 -9.45 -11.28 11.71
C SER A 159 -8.31 -10.29 11.88
N THR A 160 -7.20 -10.67 12.52
CA THR A 160 -6.01 -9.82 12.62
C THR A 160 -5.42 -9.49 11.24
N TYR A 161 -5.25 -10.48 10.36
CA TYR A 161 -4.75 -10.25 9.00
C TYR A 161 -5.76 -9.54 8.12
N SER A 162 -7.04 -9.88 8.24
CA SER A 162 -8.13 -9.21 7.51
C SER A 162 -8.22 -7.73 7.88
N HIS A 163 -8.12 -7.40 9.16
CA HIS A 163 -8.12 -6.02 9.63
C HIS A 163 -6.91 -5.23 9.10
N GLU A 164 -5.72 -5.80 9.17
CA GLU A 164 -4.51 -5.16 8.62
C GLU A 164 -4.63 -4.95 7.11
N LEU A 165 -5.15 -5.94 6.38
CA LEU A 165 -5.36 -5.85 4.93
C LEU A 165 -6.31 -4.70 4.57
N ASN A 166 -7.43 -4.60 5.29
CA ASN A 166 -8.38 -3.50 5.11
C ASN A 166 -7.74 -2.15 5.40
N TRP A 167 -6.90 -2.06 6.45
CA TRP A 167 -6.18 -0.84 6.78
C TRP A 167 -5.21 -0.42 5.66
N VAL A 168 -4.45 -1.35 5.09
CA VAL A 168 -3.52 -1.05 3.97
C VAL A 168 -4.30 -0.55 2.75
N GLN A 169 -5.38 -1.21 2.39
CA GLN A 169 -6.20 -0.83 1.23
C GLN A 169 -6.80 0.58 1.39
N GLU A 170 -7.30 0.88 2.58
CA GLU A 170 -7.82 2.21 2.90
C GLU A 170 -6.72 3.28 2.92
N THR A 171 -5.51 2.90 3.35
CA THR A 171 -4.34 3.79 3.34
C THR A 171 -3.93 4.13 1.91
N CYS A 172 -3.85 3.13 1.02
CA CYS A 172 -3.59 3.36 -0.41
C CYS A 172 -4.61 4.33 -1.02
N ARG A 173 -5.91 4.13 -0.74
CA ARG A 173 -6.98 5.00 -1.22
C ARG A 173 -6.79 6.45 -0.76
N LYS A 174 -6.54 6.65 0.53
CA LYS A 174 -6.34 7.99 1.12
C LYS A 174 -5.11 8.70 0.56
N LEU A 175 -3.99 8.00 0.38
CA LEU A 175 -2.79 8.58 -0.21
C LEU A 175 -3.01 8.98 -1.66
N HIS A 176 -3.73 8.15 -2.43
CA HIS A 176 -4.09 8.49 -3.80
C HIS A 176 -4.98 9.74 -3.87
N GLU A 177 -6.00 9.83 -3.03
CA GLU A 177 -6.87 11.00 -2.94
C GLU A 177 -6.10 12.27 -2.57
N HIS A 178 -5.15 12.17 -1.63
CA HIS A 178 -4.29 13.29 -1.25
C HIS A 178 -3.38 13.74 -2.40
N GLN A 179 -2.78 12.80 -3.13
CA GLN A 179 -1.96 13.09 -4.29
C GLN A 179 -2.75 13.84 -5.38
N LEU A 180 -3.99 13.42 -5.65
CA LEU A 180 -4.87 14.11 -6.61
C LEU A 180 -5.24 15.53 -6.16
N ILE A 181 -5.40 15.75 -4.85
CA ILE A 181 -5.65 17.09 -4.30
C ILE A 181 -4.41 17.97 -4.46
N GLU A 182 -3.22 17.49 -4.11
CA GLU A 182 -1.97 18.24 -4.30
C GLU A 182 -1.72 18.58 -5.77
N GLU A 183 -2.03 17.66 -6.70
CA GLU A 183 -1.93 17.91 -8.14
C GLU A 183 -2.90 18.99 -8.61
N LYS A 184 -4.14 19.00 -8.09
CA LYS A 184 -5.10 20.08 -8.33
C LYS A 184 -4.66 21.40 -7.70
N GLU A 185 -4.11 21.40 -6.49
CA GLU A 185 -3.61 22.63 -5.85
C GLU A 185 -2.38 23.21 -6.57
N LYS A 186 -1.60 22.37 -7.26
CA LYS A 186 -0.52 22.84 -8.15
C LYS A 186 -1.05 23.61 -9.37
N MET A 187 -2.32 23.46 -9.76
CA MET A 187 -2.94 24.10 -10.92
C MET A 187 -4.19 24.91 -10.54
N ASN A 188 -4.08 26.23 -10.54
CA ASN A 188 -5.24 27.11 -10.37
C ASN A 188 -6.00 27.24 -11.70
N TYR A 189 -7.05 26.43 -11.88
CA TYR A 189 -7.90 26.46 -13.07
C TYR A 189 -9.39 26.54 -12.74
N GLN A 190 -10.19 26.98 -13.71
CA GLN A 190 -11.65 27.04 -13.63
C GLN A 190 -12.28 26.54 -14.93
N ILE A 191 -13.40 25.85 -14.85
CA ILE A 191 -14.20 25.50 -16.04
C ILE A 191 -15.20 26.62 -16.27
N ARG A 192 -15.16 27.22 -17.45
CA ARG A 192 -16.04 28.32 -17.87
C ARG A 192 -17.03 27.80 -18.89
N GLU A 193 -18.28 28.26 -18.78
CA GLU A 193 -19.37 27.89 -19.69
C GLU A 193 -20.06 29.15 -20.20
N ILE A 194 -20.12 29.30 -21.53
CA ILE A 194 -20.76 30.42 -22.23
C ILE A 194 -21.48 29.85 -23.44
N GLU A 195 -22.76 30.19 -23.59
CA GLU A 195 -23.59 29.77 -24.73
C GLU A 195 -23.52 28.24 -25.01
N ASN A 196 -23.54 27.43 -23.94
CA ASN A 196 -23.47 25.96 -24.00
C ASN A 196 -22.12 25.40 -24.56
N LYS A 197 -21.08 26.24 -24.62
CA LYS A 197 -19.70 25.85 -24.92
C LYS A 197 -18.85 26.00 -23.66
N LYS A 198 -17.97 25.01 -23.41
CA LYS A 198 -17.11 24.96 -22.24
C LYS A 198 -15.64 25.06 -22.61
N TYR A 199 -14.85 25.69 -21.75
CA TYR A 199 -13.39 25.73 -21.86
C TYR A 199 -12.75 25.73 -20.46
N ILE A 200 -11.49 25.32 -20.39
CA ILE A 200 -10.70 25.36 -19.16
C ILE A 200 -9.90 26.66 -19.16
N GLU A 201 -10.01 27.46 -18.09
CA GLU A 201 -9.19 28.64 -17.85
C GLU A 201 -8.12 28.31 -16.81
N LEU A 202 -6.85 28.21 -17.21
CA LEU A 202 -5.72 28.02 -16.31
C LEU A 202 -5.10 29.38 -15.95
N ILE A 203 -5.27 29.79 -14.71
CA ILE A 203 -4.86 31.09 -14.17
C ILE A 203 -3.39 31.07 -13.73
N SER A 204 -2.96 29.99 -13.07
CA SER A 204 -1.57 29.81 -12.64
C SER A 204 -1.23 28.35 -12.39
N ILE A 205 0.05 28.01 -12.51
CA ILE A 205 0.60 26.70 -12.14
C ILE A 205 1.84 26.91 -11.28
N VAL A 206 2.05 26.06 -10.26
CA VAL A 206 3.22 26.14 -9.36
C VAL A 206 4.52 25.96 -10.15
N ASN A 207 4.56 24.96 -11.04
CA ASN A 207 5.67 24.73 -11.96
C ASN A 207 5.30 25.23 -13.35
N ARG A 208 5.84 26.39 -13.74
CA ARG A 208 5.57 26.99 -15.07
C ARG A 208 6.08 26.09 -16.19
N LEU A 209 5.37 26.09 -17.32
CA LEU A 209 5.72 25.29 -18.49
C LEU A 209 7.10 25.71 -19.02
N ASN A 210 8.08 24.83 -18.82
CA ASN A 210 9.50 25.03 -19.13
C ASN A 210 10.00 24.06 -20.19
N THR A 211 9.32 22.92 -20.36
CA THR A 211 9.61 21.90 -21.37
C THR A 211 8.34 21.45 -22.06
N GLU A 212 8.49 20.73 -23.17
CA GLU A 212 7.36 20.07 -23.84
C GLU A 212 6.71 19.00 -22.95
N ASN A 213 7.43 18.38 -22.02
CA ASN A 213 6.85 17.34 -21.16
C ASN A 213 5.89 17.92 -20.11
N ASP A 214 6.10 19.18 -19.72
CA ASP A 214 5.25 19.86 -18.74
C ASP A 214 3.82 20.09 -19.28
N THR A 215 3.59 19.95 -20.60
CA THR A 215 2.25 20.09 -21.19
C THR A 215 1.38 18.85 -20.97
N LEU A 216 1.95 17.71 -20.60
CA LEU A 216 1.21 16.45 -20.47
C LEU A 216 0.10 16.55 -19.42
N ASP A 217 0.40 17.18 -18.29
CA ASP A 217 -0.58 17.34 -17.21
C ASP A 217 -1.78 18.22 -17.66
N LEU A 218 -1.53 19.21 -18.51
CA LEU A 218 -2.59 20.05 -19.09
C LEU A 218 -3.42 19.31 -20.14
N ILE A 219 -2.80 18.43 -20.92
CA ILE A 219 -3.49 17.56 -21.87
C ILE A 219 -4.40 16.58 -21.11
N SER A 220 -3.88 15.95 -20.05
CA SER A 220 -4.64 15.08 -19.16
C SER A 220 -5.82 15.82 -18.53
N LEU A 221 -5.58 17.04 -18.01
CA LEU A 221 -6.64 17.89 -17.46
C LEU A 221 -7.75 18.18 -18.48
N CYS A 222 -7.40 18.48 -19.73
CA CYS A 222 -8.38 18.65 -20.81
C CYS A 222 -9.24 17.39 -21.02
N TRP A 223 -8.62 16.21 -21.07
CA TRP A 223 -9.33 14.95 -21.29
C TRP A 223 -10.21 14.51 -20.12
N GLU A 224 -9.77 14.73 -18.89
CA GLU A 224 -10.58 14.45 -17.68
C GLU A 224 -11.92 15.18 -17.69
N HIS A 225 -11.96 16.39 -18.25
CA HIS A 225 -13.19 17.19 -18.36
C HIS A 225 -13.89 17.07 -19.71
N GLU A 226 -13.39 16.21 -20.61
CA GLU A 226 -13.88 16.04 -21.99
C GLU A 226 -13.85 17.36 -22.80
N LEU A 227 -12.86 18.22 -22.54
CA LEU A 227 -12.69 19.51 -23.20
C LEU A 227 -11.42 19.54 -24.06
N ASN A 228 -11.48 20.23 -25.19
CA ASN A 228 -10.32 20.46 -26.07
C ASN A 228 -9.99 21.95 -26.24
N ARG A 229 -10.52 22.81 -25.36
CA ARG A 229 -10.34 24.27 -25.39
C ARG A 229 -9.72 24.73 -24.07
N LEU A 230 -8.54 25.34 -24.16
CA LEU A 230 -7.76 25.77 -23.00
C LEU A 230 -7.35 27.25 -23.14
N MET A 231 -7.61 28.03 -22.11
CA MET A 231 -7.13 29.40 -21.97
C MET A 231 -5.97 29.42 -20.99
N LEU A 232 -4.83 29.95 -21.40
CA LEU A 232 -3.63 30.06 -20.59
C LEU A 232 -3.34 31.53 -20.28
N HIS A 233 -2.94 31.82 -19.05
CA HIS A 233 -2.40 33.13 -18.68
C HIS A 233 -0.87 33.14 -18.79
N TYR A 234 -0.26 34.29 -19.09
CA TYR A 234 1.21 34.41 -19.21
C TYR A 234 1.99 33.89 -17.99
N THR A 235 1.37 33.94 -16.80
CA THR A 235 1.90 33.43 -15.52
C THR A 235 2.14 31.92 -15.51
N THR A 236 1.51 31.19 -16.43
CA THR A 236 1.64 29.74 -16.57
C THR A 236 2.88 29.32 -17.37
N LEU A 237 3.52 30.28 -18.06
CA LEU A 237 4.66 30.05 -18.95
C LEU A 237 5.98 30.51 -18.31
N SER A 238 7.03 29.70 -18.47
CA SER A 238 8.38 30.09 -18.05
C SER A 238 8.98 31.17 -18.96
N GLU A 239 10.06 31.81 -18.50
CA GLU A 239 10.81 32.78 -19.33
C GLU A 239 11.37 32.14 -20.61
N ASN A 240 11.70 30.85 -20.58
CA ASN A 240 12.22 30.11 -21.72
C ASN A 240 11.22 30.03 -22.88
N PHE A 241 9.91 30.03 -22.59
CA PHE A 241 8.90 30.13 -23.64
C PHE A 241 9.05 31.43 -24.46
N PHE A 242 9.42 32.54 -23.81
CA PHE A 242 9.55 33.84 -24.46
C PHE A 242 10.91 34.02 -25.15
N ASP A 243 11.93 33.22 -24.79
CA ASP A 243 13.18 33.15 -25.54
C ASP A 243 13.11 32.11 -26.66
N LEU A 244 12.86 32.58 -27.88
CA LEU A 244 12.72 31.72 -29.07
C LEU A 244 13.97 30.89 -29.40
N LYS A 245 15.14 31.23 -28.86
CA LYS A 245 16.36 30.43 -29.07
C LYS A 245 16.30 29.07 -28.36
N THR A 246 15.46 28.94 -27.33
CA THR A 246 15.31 27.71 -26.55
C THR A 246 14.55 26.62 -27.30
N GLY A 247 13.74 27.00 -28.31
CA GLY A 247 12.83 26.09 -29.01
C GLY A 247 11.59 25.66 -28.21
N VAL A 248 11.48 26.04 -26.93
CA VAL A 248 10.42 25.60 -26.02
C VAL A 248 9.03 26.02 -26.51
N ALA A 249 8.86 27.25 -26.99
CA ALA A 249 7.57 27.72 -27.50
C ALA A 249 7.06 26.88 -28.68
N GLY A 250 7.92 26.62 -29.67
CA GLY A 250 7.57 25.81 -30.83
C GLY A 250 7.16 24.40 -30.42
N GLY A 251 7.94 23.78 -29.54
CA GLY A 251 7.65 22.45 -29.00
C GLY A 251 6.30 22.37 -28.28
N ILE A 252 6.04 23.30 -27.37
CA ILE A 252 4.78 23.36 -26.61
C ILE A 252 3.58 23.56 -27.56
N ILE A 253 3.67 24.53 -28.49
CA ILE A 253 2.60 24.81 -29.46
C ILE A 253 2.34 23.60 -30.35
N GLN A 254 3.40 22.97 -30.87
CA GLN A 254 3.29 21.80 -31.73
C GLN A 254 2.67 20.62 -30.98
N LYS A 255 3.05 20.40 -29.72
CA LYS A 255 2.49 19.33 -28.90
C LYS A 255 0.99 19.50 -28.70
N PHE A 256 0.52 20.68 -28.30
CA PHE A 256 -0.92 20.94 -28.19
C PHE A 256 -1.68 20.77 -29.51
N SER A 257 -1.09 21.20 -30.63
CA SER A 257 -1.66 20.96 -31.96
C SER A 257 -1.75 19.46 -32.29
N ASN A 258 -0.76 18.65 -31.93
CA ASN A 258 -0.78 17.20 -32.18
C ASN A 258 -1.90 16.48 -31.42
N TYR A 259 -2.25 16.98 -30.22
CA TYR A 259 -3.35 16.45 -29.40
C TYR A 259 -4.71 17.10 -29.71
N GLY A 260 -4.79 18.00 -30.71
CA GLY A 260 -6.04 18.64 -31.10
C GLY A 260 -6.63 19.60 -30.07
N ILE A 261 -5.79 20.15 -29.18
CA ILE A 261 -6.19 21.11 -28.15
C ILE A 261 -6.06 22.53 -28.71
N LYS A 262 -7.16 23.28 -28.69
CA LYS A 262 -7.24 24.68 -29.09
C LYS A 262 -6.88 25.57 -27.90
N ILE A 263 -5.92 26.47 -28.08
CA ILE A 263 -5.34 27.28 -27.00
C ILE A 263 -5.40 28.76 -27.30
N ALA A 264 -5.94 29.52 -26.34
CA ALA A 264 -5.84 30.97 -26.31
C ALA A 264 -4.91 31.40 -25.15
N LEU A 265 -3.78 32.05 -25.48
CA LEU A 265 -2.82 32.54 -24.50
C LEU A 265 -3.00 34.05 -24.28
N ILE A 266 -3.27 34.46 -23.04
CA ILE A 266 -3.34 35.87 -22.63
C ILE A 266 -1.93 36.34 -22.27
N VAL A 267 -1.41 37.31 -23.02
CA VAL A 267 -0.06 37.86 -22.86
C VAL A 267 -0.13 39.37 -22.67
N PRO A 268 0.58 39.97 -21.69
CA PRO A 268 0.67 41.42 -21.55
C PRO A 268 1.20 42.09 -22.82
N GLN A 269 0.63 43.24 -23.16
CA GLN A 269 0.97 44.01 -24.37
C GLN A 269 2.48 44.30 -24.51
N GLU A 270 3.16 44.59 -23.40
CA GLU A 270 4.60 44.84 -23.35
C GLU A 270 5.43 43.64 -23.83
N THR A 271 4.95 42.41 -23.59
CA THR A 271 5.64 41.18 -23.99
C THR A 271 5.33 40.83 -25.45
N MET A 272 4.09 41.06 -25.90
CA MET A 272 3.67 40.86 -27.29
C MET A 272 4.48 41.70 -28.30
N GLN A 273 4.92 42.90 -27.90
CA GLN A 273 5.60 43.83 -28.80
C GLN A 273 7.14 43.67 -28.83
N LYS A 274 7.70 42.70 -28.09
CA LYS A 274 9.17 42.51 -27.99
C LYS A 274 9.75 41.69 -29.13
N GLY A 275 10.55 42.34 -29.98
CA GLY A 275 11.49 41.69 -30.89
C GLY A 275 10.85 40.59 -31.76
N ARG A 276 11.54 39.43 -31.86
CA ARG A 276 11.09 38.28 -32.67
C ARG A 276 9.82 37.58 -32.13
N PHE A 277 9.47 37.81 -30.86
CA PHE A 277 8.25 37.23 -30.27
C PHE A 277 6.99 37.79 -30.94
N ARG A 278 7.03 39.07 -31.36
CA ARG A 278 5.95 39.69 -32.13
C ARG A 278 5.69 38.99 -33.47
N GLU A 279 6.76 38.59 -34.15
CA GLU A 279 6.66 37.86 -35.43
C GLU A 279 6.05 36.47 -35.21
N MET A 280 6.49 35.77 -34.17
CA MET A 280 5.90 34.48 -33.79
C MET A 280 4.41 34.60 -33.44
N ALA A 281 4.03 35.59 -32.62
CA ALA A 281 2.64 35.81 -32.26
C ALA A 281 1.75 36.06 -33.49
N ALA A 282 2.25 36.86 -34.46
CA ALA A 282 1.55 37.12 -35.72
C ALA A 282 1.43 35.88 -36.62
N GLU A 283 2.40 34.97 -36.56
CA GLU A 283 2.37 33.70 -37.28
C GLU A 283 1.40 32.70 -36.64
N THR A 284 1.49 32.51 -35.32
CA THR A 284 0.58 31.63 -34.58
C THR A 284 -0.87 32.10 -34.68
N ASN A 285 -1.11 33.42 -34.69
CA ASN A 285 -2.46 33.98 -34.81
C ASN A 285 -3.15 33.71 -36.15
N LYS A 286 -2.43 33.21 -37.16
CA LYS A 286 -3.03 32.72 -38.42
C LYS A 286 -3.50 31.26 -38.32
N GLY A 287 -3.04 30.52 -37.32
CA GLY A 287 -3.40 29.13 -37.08
C GLY A 287 -4.78 28.96 -36.42
N ASN A 288 -5.21 27.71 -36.32
CA ASN A 288 -6.49 27.32 -35.71
C ASN A 288 -6.35 26.68 -34.31
N HIS A 289 -5.12 26.31 -33.90
CA HIS A 289 -4.90 25.58 -32.65
C HIS A 289 -4.26 26.43 -31.54
N PHE A 290 -3.55 27.51 -31.86
CA PHE A 290 -2.88 28.32 -30.85
C PHE A 290 -2.90 29.79 -31.26
N ARG A 291 -3.46 30.65 -30.42
CA ARG A 291 -3.45 32.11 -30.63
C ARG A 291 -3.16 32.85 -29.34
N MET A 292 -2.57 34.03 -29.49
CA MET A 292 -2.19 34.93 -28.41
C MET A 292 -3.01 36.21 -28.47
N TYR A 293 -3.46 36.69 -27.30
CA TYR A 293 -4.32 37.85 -27.15
C TYR A 293 -3.85 38.75 -26.00
N GLU A 294 -4.20 40.03 -26.05
CA GLU A 294 -3.95 40.99 -24.97
C GLU A 294 -5.08 40.99 -23.94
N SER A 295 -6.31 40.73 -24.37
CA SER A 295 -7.51 40.71 -23.52
C SER A 295 -8.13 39.33 -23.42
N LYS A 296 -8.80 39.08 -22.29
CA LYS A 296 -9.53 37.84 -22.07
C LYS A 296 -10.76 37.75 -22.98
N GLU A 297 -11.46 38.85 -23.23
CA GLU A 297 -12.68 38.82 -24.04
C GLU A 297 -12.40 38.40 -25.49
N GLU A 298 -11.31 38.90 -26.09
CA GLU A 298 -10.92 38.51 -27.45
C GLU A 298 -10.48 37.04 -27.52
N ALA A 299 -9.69 36.62 -26.54
CA ALA A 299 -9.26 35.23 -26.40
C ALA A 299 -10.44 34.28 -26.30
N GLU A 300 -11.42 34.62 -25.46
CA GLU A 300 -12.61 33.82 -25.21
C GLU A 300 -13.50 33.71 -26.46
N THR A 301 -13.72 34.84 -27.16
CA THR A 301 -14.51 34.88 -28.39
C THR A 301 -13.95 33.89 -29.42
N TRP A 302 -12.66 33.97 -29.71
CA TRP A 302 -12.04 33.06 -30.67
C TRP A 302 -11.95 31.62 -30.15
N LEU A 303 -11.67 31.42 -28.87
CA LEU A 303 -11.59 30.09 -28.29
C LEU A 303 -12.94 29.37 -28.42
N LEU A 304 -14.05 30.11 -28.34
CA LEU A 304 -15.42 29.60 -28.45
C LEU A 304 -15.99 29.57 -29.87
N GLU A 305 -15.40 30.24 -30.86
CA GLU A 305 -15.66 29.99 -32.30
C GLU A 305 -15.53 28.50 -32.63
#